data_AF-A0A1I1WK73-F1
#
_entry.id   AF-A0A1I1WK73-F1
#
_cell.length_a   1.000
_cell.length_b   1.000
_cell.length_c   1.000
_cell.angle_alpha   90.00
_cell.angle_beta   90.00
_cell.angle_gamma   90.00
#
_symmetry.space_group_name_H-M   'P 1'
#
loop_
_entity.id
_entity.type
_entity.pdbx_description
1 polymer ?
#
loop_
_entity_poly.entity_id
_entity_poly.type
_entity_poly.pdbx_seq_one_letter_code
_entity_poly.pdbx_strand_id
1 'polypeptide(L)'
;MNQPLAHRLSGSAALAMPPRAFGPLVLAIAALAAGCSSTPLPPWPTTVSTPLPSRAPARSGPERTVPPPLGTTRAEVVTSPVTHTPLIPQPEPGAAPAAPPEAAAPPTGPLPYSAAVAARFPDPAVRYDTPGLGDGRRAFTTNGEASQWLHRLAPQAGSATKVGVIEWGRSQRGTPLEALVATRGAGTRLADLDASGRPTVVLIGQQHGDEPAGAEALLVIAREVSQGLLEPLLDRINVVIVPRANPDGAEAGTRVTANGTDLNRDHLLLTTPEAQALARLVRDYRPIAVIDAHEYTVAGRFLEKFGGIQRYDALLQYATTANVPEFLSKASREWYHQPMVAALQGQSLTSEWYYTTSTNPADRRVSMGGTRPDTGRNVNGLKNAVSLLIETRGVGIERTHIQRRVHTQVTAISSALRSTAERSANLEQVRSFVARDTAAQACRGEITIDAGPTATQRDLLMLDPETGADKTVRVDWNSSLELRTLSSRPRPCGYWLAPSASTAVERLKLLGLQVMRVAEQGSLLADTFRETSRDTAPREDVRGTVAGASDVVRVQVSAVRTAIDAPAGSYYVPLNQPLANLAAAALEPDTQNSYFANRLIDSLSDTARVMSTPSLVFEEPD
;
A
#
# COMPACT_ATOMS: atom_id res chain seq x y z
N MET A 1 -81.43 16.05 22.45
CA MET A 1 -80.97 16.80 23.63
C MET A 1 -79.54 17.28 23.37
N ASN A 2 -79.43 18.57 23.06
CA ASN A 2 -78.39 19.55 23.41
C ASN A 2 -76.89 19.16 23.49
N GLN A 3 -76.10 19.81 22.62
CA GLN A 3 -74.77 20.42 22.93
C GLN A 3 -74.90 21.47 24.07
N PRO A 4 -73.84 21.91 24.81
CA PRO A 4 -72.51 22.41 24.35
C PRO A 4 -71.32 21.96 25.23
N LEU A 5 -70.02 22.05 24.87
CA LEU A 5 -69.09 23.16 24.61
C LEU A 5 -68.69 24.05 25.83
N ALA A 6 -67.36 24.06 26.07
CA ALA A 6 -66.50 25.10 26.66
C ALA A 6 -66.50 25.38 28.18
N HIS A 7 -65.30 25.38 28.78
CA HIS A 7 -64.89 26.44 29.72
C HIS A 7 -63.37 26.69 29.69
N ARG A 8 -63.03 27.96 29.40
CA ARG A 8 -61.73 28.61 29.59
C ARG A 8 -61.73 29.38 30.92
N LEU A 9 -60.57 29.38 31.58
CA LEU A 9 -59.83 30.48 32.24
C LEU A 9 -60.58 31.59 33.01
N SER A 10 -60.26 31.71 34.30
CA SER A 10 -59.84 32.93 35.03
C SER A 10 -59.39 32.48 36.44
N GLY A 11 -58.47 33.07 37.19
CA GLY A 11 -57.86 34.39 37.17
C GLY A 11 -57.83 34.93 38.61
N SER A 12 -56.66 34.82 39.25
CA SER A 12 -56.09 35.69 40.31
C SER A 12 -56.92 36.18 41.51
N ALA A 13 -56.43 35.89 42.73
CA ALA A 13 -56.47 36.85 43.85
C ALA A 13 -55.38 36.52 44.90
N ALA A 14 -54.88 37.58 45.54
CA ALA A 14 -53.57 37.70 46.18
C ALA A 14 -53.62 37.76 47.72
N LEU A 15 -52.41 37.78 48.31
CA LEU A 15 -51.99 38.36 49.61
C LEU A 15 -52.31 37.60 50.93
N ALA A 16 -51.25 37.11 51.60
CA ALA A 16 -50.74 37.63 52.89
C ALA A 16 -49.64 36.71 53.51
N MET A 17 -48.56 37.34 53.99
CA MET A 17 -47.31 36.82 54.59
C MET A 17 -47.38 36.83 56.15
N PRO A 18 -46.34 36.51 57.00
CA PRO A 18 -45.16 35.58 56.99
C PRO A 18 -44.97 34.94 58.43
N PRO A 19 -43.77 34.70 59.08
CA PRO A 19 -42.35 34.53 58.67
C PRO A 19 -41.57 33.35 59.36
N ARG A 20 -40.25 33.28 59.03
CA ARG A 20 -39.07 32.65 59.70
C ARG A 20 -38.64 31.30 59.08
N ALA A 21 -37.36 31.01 58.79
CA ALA A 21 -36.07 31.66 59.04
C ALA A 21 -34.95 30.98 58.19
N PHE A 22 -33.93 31.77 57.80
CA PHE A 22 -32.51 31.47 57.43
C PHE A 22 -32.14 30.33 56.43
N GLY A 23 -31.43 30.70 55.35
CA GLY A 23 -30.68 29.81 54.44
C GLY A 23 -29.29 29.40 54.98
N PRO A 24 -28.26 29.11 54.15
CA PRO A 24 -28.20 28.96 52.68
C PRO A 24 -27.37 27.74 52.17
N LEU A 25 -27.21 27.67 50.84
CA LEU A 25 -26.02 27.22 50.08
C LEU A 25 -25.91 25.75 49.57
N VAL A 26 -26.00 25.66 48.23
CA VAL A 26 -25.07 24.99 47.29
C VAL A 26 -25.22 23.48 46.94
N LEU A 27 -25.51 23.33 45.64
CA LEU A 27 -25.12 22.34 44.62
C LEU A 27 -25.47 20.83 44.70
N ALA A 28 -25.93 20.40 43.52
CA ALA A 28 -25.61 19.16 42.81
C ALA A 28 -26.43 17.89 43.09
N ILE A 29 -27.42 17.70 42.21
CA ILE A 29 -27.65 16.52 41.35
C ILE A 29 -27.15 15.15 41.86
N ALA A 30 -28.10 14.26 42.10
CA ALA A 30 -28.03 12.81 41.87
C ALA A 30 -29.45 12.34 41.54
N ALA A 31 -29.76 11.29 40.79
CA ALA A 31 -29.11 10.43 39.82
C ALA A 31 -30.24 9.53 39.24
N LEU A 32 -29.91 8.73 38.22
CA LEU A 32 -30.62 7.57 37.66
C LEU A 32 -31.56 7.83 36.48
N ALA A 33 -31.54 7.08 35.39
CA ALA A 33 -30.60 6.13 34.80
C ALA A 33 -31.16 5.79 33.41
N ALA A 34 -30.36 5.89 32.35
CA ALA A 34 -30.64 5.25 31.07
C ALA A 34 -29.31 4.65 30.58
N GLY A 35 -29.16 3.34 30.80
CA GLY A 35 -27.99 2.59 30.36
C GLY A 35 -28.16 2.14 28.91
N CYS A 36 -27.37 2.72 28.01
CA CYS A 36 -27.06 2.12 26.72
C CYS A 36 -25.76 1.32 26.86
N SER A 37 -25.79 0.06 26.42
CA SER A 37 -24.66 -0.85 26.39
C SER A 37 -23.69 -0.47 25.26
N SER A 38 -22.56 0.14 25.62
CA SER A 38 -21.33 0.13 24.81
C SER A 38 -20.35 -0.85 25.45
N THR A 39 -19.82 -1.77 24.65
CA THR A 39 -18.66 -2.59 25.04
C THR A 39 -17.47 -1.66 25.31
N PRO A 40 -16.80 -1.73 26.48
CA PRO A 40 -15.66 -0.87 26.77
C PRO A 40 -14.42 -1.31 25.99
N LEU A 41 -13.75 -0.34 25.38
CA LEU A 41 -12.46 -0.49 24.71
C LEU A 41 -11.34 -0.74 25.74
N PRO A 42 -10.26 -1.48 25.41
CA PRO A 42 -9.04 -1.46 26.20
C PRO A 42 -8.37 -0.07 26.12
N PRO A 43 -7.76 0.42 27.21
CA PRO A 43 -7.13 1.74 27.24
C PRO A 43 -5.86 1.78 26.36
N TRP A 44 -5.76 2.83 25.55
CA TRP A 44 -4.56 3.19 24.81
C TRP A 44 -3.68 4.08 25.70
N PRO A 45 -2.40 3.76 25.93
CA PRO A 45 -1.52 4.67 26.66
C PRO A 45 -1.21 5.90 25.81
N THR A 46 -1.71 7.06 26.23
CA THR A 46 -1.29 8.37 25.76
C THR A 46 -0.01 8.76 26.51
N THR A 47 1.14 8.72 25.85
CA THR A 47 2.34 9.35 26.42
C THR A 47 2.30 10.85 26.15
N VAL A 48 1.94 11.61 27.17
CA VAL A 48 2.15 13.05 27.27
C VAL A 48 3.64 13.31 27.52
N SER A 49 4.25 14.14 26.68
CA SER A 49 5.61 14.64 26.87
C SER A 49 5.65 15.63 28.04
N THR A 50 6.53 15.39 29.02
CA THR A 50 6.94 16.39 30.02
C THR A 50 8.45 16.64 29.94
N PRO A 51 8.94 17.87 30.18
CA PRO A 51 10.31 18.27 29.86
C PRO A 51 11.32 17.83 30.92
N LEU A 52 12.53 17.46 30.48
CA LEU A 52 13.67 17.15 31.34
C LEU A 52 14.25 18.41 31.99
N PRO A 53 14.56 18.40 33.31
CA PRO A 53 15.38 19.42 33.93
C PRO A 53 16.88 19.12 33.80
N SER A 54 17.64 20.20 33.55
CA SER A 54 19.11 20.27 33.49
C SER A 54 19.79 19.78 34.78
N ARG A 55 20.92 19.07 34.66
CA ARG A 55 21.90 18.94 35.76
C ARG A 55 23.34 18.83 35.26
N ALA A 56 24.18 19.70 35.84
CA ALA A 56 25.63 19.81 35.71
C ALA A 56 26.37 18.71 36.54
N PRO A 57 27.71 18.58 36.45
CA PRO A 57 28.41 17.29 36.46
C PRO A 57 28.94 16.85 37.84
N ALA A 58 29.13 15.54 38.04
CA ALA A 58 29.95 15.03 39.14
C ALA A 58 30.60 13.66 38.86
N ARG A 59 31.94 13.70 38.86
CA ARG A 59 32.95 12.82 39.48
C ARG A 59 33.03 11.31 39.15
N SER A 60 34.24 10.95 38.75
CA SER A 60 34.83 9.64 38.48
C SER A 60 34.95 8.72 39.70
N GLY A 61 34.62 7.43 39.49
CA GLY A 61 34.90 6.27 40.36
C GLY A 61 34.99 5.00 39.51
N PRO A 62 35.66 3.92 39.97
CA PRO A 62 36.51 3.09 39.12
C PRO A 62 35.76 2.06 38.26
N GLU A 63 36.41 1.80 37.13
CA GLU A 63 36.06 0.96 36.00
C GLU A 63 35.88 -0.52 36.39
N ARG A 64 34.73 -1.11 36.04
CA ARG A 64 34.48 -2.55 36.15
C ARG A 64 34.58 -3.15 34.75
N THR A 65 35.70 -3.78 34.47
CA THR A 65 36.03 -4.47 33.23
C THR A 65 35.11 -5.69 33.01
N VAL A 66 34.46 -5.75 31.86
CA VAL A 66 33.68 -6.91 31.38
C VAL A 66 34.50 -7.58 30.26
N PRO A 67 34.79 -8.89 30.35
CA PRO A 67 35.63 -9.57 29.35
C PRO A 67 34.88 -9.88 28.04
N PRO A 68 35.57 -9.92 26.88
CA PRO A 68 34.98 -10.20 25.58
C PRO A 68 34.65 -11.69 25.39
N PRO A 69 33.64 -12.06 24.58
CA PRO A 69 33.34 -13.45 24.29
C PRO A 69 34.41 -14.10 23.39
N LEU A 70 34.83 -15.28 23.82
CA LEU A 70 35.88 -16.13 23.28
C LEU A 70 35.64 -16.54 21.82
N GLY A 71 36.66 -16.33 20.99
CA GLY A 71 36.81 -17.00 19.70
C GLY A 71 37.30 -18.43 19.89
N THR A 72 36.66 -19.37 19.21
CA THR A 72 37.21 -20.71 18.98
C THR A 72 37.58 -20.83 17.51
N THR A 73 38.88 -20.82 17.24
CA THR A 73 39.46 -21.30 15.98
C THR A 73 39.27 -22.80 15.89
N ARG A 74 38.78 -23.29 14.75
CA ARG A 74 38.90 -24.70 14.36
C ARG A 74 39.54 -24.78 12.98
N ALA A 75 40.54 -25.64 12.90
CA ALA A 75 41.49 -25.81 11.81
C ALA A 75 40.85 -26.29 10.49
N GLU A 76 41.48 -25.85 9.40
CA GLU A 76 41.63 -26.48 8.08
C GLU A 76 40.48 -27.35 7.56
N VAL A 77 39.69 -26.78 6.64
CA VAL A 77 39.01 -27.53 5.59
C VAL A 77 39.77 -27.27 4.29
N VAL A 78 40.43 -28.32 3.80
CA VAL A 78 41.08 -28.37 2.48
C VAL A 78 40.01 -28.20 1.41
N THR A 79 40.00 -27.06 0.72
CA THR A 79 39.22 -26.87 -0.51
C THR A 79 40.00 -27.45 -1.68
N SER A 80 39.65 -28.67 -2.10
CA SER A 80 40.05 -29.15 -3.42
C SER A 80 39.20 -28.43 -4.48
N PRO A 81 39.77 -27.81 -5.52
CA PRO A 81 38.99 -27.22 -6.59
C PRO A 81 38.38 -28.33 -7.44
N VAL A 82 37.05 -28.41 -7.48
CA VAL A 82 36.33 -29.23 -8.46
C VAL A 82 36.36 -28.49 -9.80
N THR A 83 37.19 -28.96 -10.72
CA THR A 83 37.19 -28.48 -12.10
C THR A 83 35.96 -29.04 -12.82
N HIS A 84 34.95 -28.21 -13.06
CA HIS A 84 33.87 -28.55 -13.99
C HIS A 84 34.38 -28.33 -15.42
N THR A 85 34.71 -29.40 -16.12
CA THR A 85 34.86 -29.37 -17.58
C THR A 85 33.47 -29.48 -18.19
N PRO A 86 32.97 -28.46 -18.94
CA PRO A 86 31.72 -28.61 -19.65
C PRO A 86 31.90 -29.59 -20.82
N LEU A 87 31.07 -30.63 -20.85
CA LEU A 87 30.88 -31.48 -22.03
C LEU A 87 30.19 -30.64 -23.11
N ILE A 88 30.92 -30.34 -24.18
CA ILE A 88 30.38 -29.70 -25.39
C ILE A 88 29.70 -30.80 -26.23
N PRO A 89 28.41 -30.70 -26.57
CA PRO A 89 27.79 -31.57 -27.56
C PRO A 89 28.36 -31.23 -28.96
N GLN A 90 28.73 -32.25 -29.73
CA GLN A 90 29.11 -32.04 -31.13
C GLN A 90 27.88 -31.63 -31.97
N PRO A 91 27.98 -30.63 -32.86
CA PRO A 91 26.87 -30.23 -33.71
C PRO A 91 26.75 -31.13 -34.94
N GLU A 92 25.51 -31.43 -35.34
CA GLU A 92 25.21 -31.97 -36.67
C GLU A 92 25.53 -30.93 -37.77
N PRO A 93 25.99 -31.35 -38.97
CA PRO A 93 26.34 -30.43 -40.03
C PRO A 93 25.10 -29.99 -40.82
N GLY A 94 24.72 -28.70 -40.75
CA GLY A 94 23.78 -28.15 -41.75
C GLY A 94 23.00 -26.88 -41.43
N ALA A 95 23.05 -26.31 -40.22
CA ALA A 95 22.30 -25.07 -39.92
C ALA A 95 23.24 -23.95 -39.45
N ALA A 96 23.23 -22.82 -40.15
CA ALA A 96 23.95 -21.63 -39.75
C ALA A 96 23.38 -21.09 -38.41
N PRO A 97 24.20 -20.82 -37.39
CA PRO A 97 23.71 -20.28 -36.14
C PRO A 97 23.29 -18.82 -36.32
N ALA A 98 22.05 -18.51 -35.96
CA ALA A 98 21.61 -17.14 -35.76
C ALA A 98 22.42 -16.53 -34.60
N ALA A 99 22.92 -15.30 -34.82
CA ALA A 99 23.66 -14.57 -33.80
C ALA A 99 22.81 -14.42 -32.52
N PRO A 100 23.40 -14.60 -31.31
CA PRO A 100 22.71 -14.28 -30.08
C PRO A 100 22.34 -12.78 -30.09
N PRO A 101 21.17 -12.38 -29.56
CA PRO A 101 20.87 -10.98 -29.38
C PRO A 101 21.95 -10.38 -28.48
N GLU A 102 22.64 -9.37 -29.00
CA GLU A 102 23.70 -8.65 -28.31
C GLU A 102 23.09 -8.01 -27.05
N ALA A 103 23.48 -8.54 -25.88
CA ALA A 103 23.10 -7.95 -24.60
C ALA A 103 23.57 -6.50 -24.58
N ALA A 104 22.65 -5.57 -24.33
CA ALA A 104 22.94 -4.15 -24.26
C ALA A 104 24.13 -3.90 -23.32
N ALA A 105 25.22 -3.37 -23.87
CA ALA A 105 26.34 -2.87 -23.09
C ALA A 105 25.89 -1.69 -22.21
N PRO A 106 26.43 -1.53 -20.99
CA PRO A 106 26.01 -0.47 -20.08
C PRO A 106 26.43 0.91 -20.63
N PRO A 107 25.65 1.97 -20.39
CA PRO A 107 26.16 3.32 -20.47
C PRO A 107 27.24 3.53 -19.39
N THR A 108 28.49 3.67 -19.79
CA THR A 108 29.55 4.25 -18.96
C THR A 108 29.42 5.77 -18.93
N GLY A 109 28.23 6.28 -18.61
CA GLY A 109 27.97 7.71 -18.50
C GLY A 109 28.56 8.28 -17.19
N PRO A 110 29.03 9.54 -17.17
CA PRO A 110 29.34 10.20 -15.91
C PRO A 110 28.08 10.24 -15.03
N LEU A 111 28.26 10.00 -13.73
CA LEU A 111 27.17 10.16 -12.76
C LEU A 111 26.54 11.55 -12.90
N PRO A 112 25.25 11.71 -12.61
CA PRO A 112 24.58 13.01 -12.71
C PRO A 112 24.96 13.98 -11.58
N TYR A 113 26.05 13.71 -10.85
CA TYR A 113 26.57 14.47 -9.71
C TYR A 113 28.04 14.11 -9.42
N SER A 114 28.70 14.92 -8.58
CA SER A 114 30.12 14.77 -8.25
C SER A 114 30.45 13.58 -7.34
N ALA A 115 31.75 13.26 -7.24
CA ALA A 115 32.26 12.29 -6.27
C ALA A 115 31.97 12.69 -4.81
N ALA A 116 31.83 13.98 -4.51
CA ALA A 116 31.48 14.45 -3.17
C ALA A 116 30.04 14.06 -2.79
N VAL A 117 29.10 14.13 -3.74
CA VAL A 117 27.74 13.60 -3.56
C VAL A 117 27.80 12.07 -3.40
N ALA A 118 28.55 11.36 -4.24
CA ALA A 118 28.70 9.90 -4.14
C ALA A 118 29.24 9.47 -2.76
N ALA A 119 30.19 10.22 -2.19
CA ALA A 119 30.78 9.96 -0.87
C ALA A 119 29.77 10.06 0.29
N ARG A 120 28.60 10.69 0.09
CA ARG A 120 27.51 10.74 1.09
C ARG A 120 26.80 9.39 1.25
N PHE A 121 27.06 8.43 0.36
CA PHE A 121 26.38 7.15 0.29
C PHE A 121 27.38 6.00 0.25
N PRO A 122 28.20 5.85 1.31
CA PRO A 122 29.19 4.78 1.38
C PRO A 122 28.49 3.43 1.44
N ASP A 123 29.18 2.41 0.93
CA ASP A 123 28.71 1.05 1.02
C ASP A 123 28.50 0.64 2.49
N PRO A 124 27.45 -0.15 2.77
CA PRO A 124 27.16 -0.65 4.10
C PRO A 124 28.24 -1.66 4.54
N ALA A 125 28.38 -1.85 5.85
CA ALA A 125 29.27 -2.89 6.40
C ALA A 125 28.81 -4.31 6.02
N VAL A 126 27.50 -4.50 5.82
CA VAL A 126 26.91 -5.77 5.37
C VAL A 126 26.94 -5.83 3.85
N ARG A 127 27.56 -6.87 3.30
CA ARG A 127 27.55 -7.13 1.87
C ARG A 127 26.53 -8.21 1.52
N TYR A 128 25.65 -7.92 0.57
CA TYR A 128 24.66 -8.87 0.06
C TYR A 128 25.15 -9.56 -1.21
N ASP A 129 24.79 -10.83 -1.35
CA ASP A 129 25.18 -11.70 -2.46
C ASP A 129 23.95 -12.40 -3.04
N THR A 130 23.26 -11.71 -3.94
CA THR A 130 22.23 -12.25 -4.83
C THR A 130 22.83 -12.43 -6.23
N PRO A 131 22.15 -13.11 -7.18
CA PRO A 131 22.73 -13.35 -8.50
C PRO A 131 23.20 -12.08 -9.23
N GLY A 132 22.53 -10.94 -9.03
CA GLY A 132 22.88 -9.64 -9.59
C GLY A 132 23.93 -8.83 -8.81
N LEU A 133 24.33 -9.28 -7.62
CA LEU A 133 25.23 -8.56 -6.70
C LEU A 133 26.60 -9.23 -6.50
N GLY A 134 26.80 -10.41 -7.08
CA GLY A 134 28.09 -11.10 -7.03
C GLY A 134 29.26 -10.27 -7.58
N ASP A 135 30.48 -10.60 -7.13
CA ASP A 135 31.71 -9.94 -7.57
C ASP A 135 31.84 -9.94 -9.10
N GLY A 136 32.20 -8.78 -9.68
CA GLY A 136 32.39 -8.62 -11.12
C GLY A 136 31.10 -8.58 -11.96
N ARG A 137 29.91 -8.71 -11.36
CA ARG A 137 28.63 -8.63 -12.09
C ARG A 137 28.39 -7.23 -12.64
N ARG A 138 28.01 -7.17 -13.91
CA ARG A 138 27.71 -5.93 -14.66
C ARG A 138 26.22 -5.72 -14.93
N ALA A 139 25.39 -6.72 -14.65
CA ALA A 139 23.93 -6.67 -14.80
C ALA A 139 23.25 -7.05 -13.48
N PHE A 140 21.99 -6.62 -13.31
CA PHE A 140 21.13 -7.07 -12.22
C PHE A 140 20.64 -8.51 -12.46
N THR A 141 20.00 -9.11 -11.45
CA THR A 141 19.45 -10.46 -11.54
C THR A 141 18.43 -10.56 -12.69
N THR A 142 18.62 -11.52 -13.61
CA THR A 142 17.70 -11.81 -14.71
C THR A 142 16.43 -12.53 -14.23
N ASN A 143 15.38 -12.61 -15.07
CA ASN A 143 14.15 -13.34 -14.73
C ASN A 143 14.46 -14.82 -14.39
N GLY A 144 15.29 -15.48 -15.21
CA GLY A 144 15.69 -16.86 -14.99
C GLY A 144 16.53 -17.06 -13.73
N GLU A 145 17.47 -16.16 -13.44
CA GLU A 145 18.27 -16.24 -12.20
C GLU A 145 17.43 -16.02 -10.94
N ALA A 146 16.45 -15.10 -10.98
CA ALA A 146 15.53 -14.89 -9.87
C ALA A 146 14.69 -16.15 -9.61
N SER A 147 14.13 -16.76 -10.66
CA SER A 147 13.38 -18.02 -10.56
C SER A 147 14.25 -19.13 -9.95
N GLN A 148 15.43 -19.37 -10.51
CA GLN A 148 16.36 -20.38 -9.99
C GLN A 148 16.78 -20.10 -8.55
N TRP A 149 16.94 -18.83 -8.16
CA TRP A 149 17.24 -18.47 -6.77
C TRP A 149 16.12 -18.93 -5.84
N LEU A 150 14.86 -18.60 -6.14
CA LEU A 150 13.72 -19.00 -5.32
C LEU A 150 13.58 -20.52 -5.20
N HIS A 151 13.71 -21.26 -6.31
CA HIS A 151 13.59 -22.73 -6.33
C HIS A 151 14.76 -23.44 -5.63
N ARG A 152 15.92 -22.79 -5.48
CA ARG A 152 17.04 -23.34 -4.69
C ARG A 152 16.93 -23.08 -3.19
N LEU A 153 16.05 -22.18 -2.75
CA LEU A 153 15.88 -21.91 -1.33
C LEU A 153 15.18 -23.10 -0.66
N ALA A 154 15.92 -23.76 0.23
CA ALA A 154 15.42 -24.79 1.11
C ALA A 154 15.53 -24.33 2.57
N PRO A 155 14.61 -24.74 3.45
CA PRO A 155 14.73 -24.48 4.88
C PRO A 155 15.96 -25.21 5.46
N GLN A 156 16.46 -24.74 6.61
CA GLN A 156 17.56 -25.43 7.31
C GLN A 156 17.17 -26.86 7.70
N ALA A 157 18.14 -27.78 7.70
CA ALA A 157 17.90 -29.16 8.11
C ALA A 157 17.33 -29.22 9.54
N GLY A 158 16.20 -29.91 9.72
CA GLY A 158 15.49 -29.99 11.01
C GLY A 158 14.60 -28.78 11.33
N SER A 159 14.55 -27.76 10.47
CA SER A 159 13.64 -26.63 10.65
C SER A 159 12.18 -27.03 10.42
N ALA A 160 11.29 -26.45 11.23
CA ALA A 160 9.83 -26.52 11.02
C ALA A 160 9.36 -25.65 9.85
N THR A 161 10.23 -24.78 9.32
CA THR A 161 9.93 -23.87 8.22
C THR A 161 9.62 -24.65 6.93
N LYS A 162 8.55 -24.24 6.27
CA LYS A 162 8.13 -24.70 4.95
C LYS A 162 8.27 -23.54 3.97
N VAL A 163 8.92 -23.83 2.84
CA VAL A 163 9.14 -22.88 1.75
C VAL A 163 8.63 -23.52 0.46
N GLY A 164 7.92 -22.74 -0.34
CA GLY A 164 7.41 -23.19 -1.63
C GLY A 164 7.31 -22.04 -2.61
N VAL A 165 7.57 -22.31 -3.88
CA VAL A 165 7.38 -21.35 -4.97
C VAL A 165 6.05 -21.61 -5.63
N ILE A 166 5.29 -20.56 -5.89
CA ILE A 166 4.03 -20.60 -6.62
C ILE A 166 4.14 -19.72 -7.88
N GLU A 167 3.58 -20.20 -8.98
CA GLU A 167 3.24 -19.36 -10.13
C GLU A 167 1.85 -18.77 -9.89
N TRP A 168 1.74 -17.44 -9.82
CA TRP A 168 0.48 -16.73 -9.54
C TRP A 168 -0.11 -16.03 -10.77
N GLY A 169 0.56 -16.16 -11.93
CA GLY A 169 0.12 -15.65 -13.21
C GLY A 169 1.24 -15.63 -14.23
N ARG A 170 1.00 -14.96 -15.36
CA ARG A 170 1.99 -14.71 -16.41
C ARG A 170 1.92 -13.26 -16.86
N SER A 171 3.07 -12.71 -17.25
CA SER A 171 3.16 -11.41 -17.89
C SER A 171 2.57 -11.41 -19.30
N GLN A 172 2.49 -10.24 -19.93
CA GLN A 172 2.04 -10.08 -21.31
C GLN A 172 2.92 -10.83 -22.32
N ARG A 173 4.22 -11.02 -22.04
CA ARG A 173 5.12 -11.86 -22.85
C ARG A 173 5.16 -13.33 -22.43
N GLY A 174 4.31 -13.74 -21.49
CA GLY A 174 4.22 -15.13 -21.02
C GLY A 174 5.25 -15.52 -19.96
N THR A 175 6.05 -14.57 -19.45
CA THR A 175 7.00 -14.80 -18.37
C THR A 175 6.25 -15.21 -17.10
N PRO A 176 6.59 -16.33 -16.44
CA PRO A 176 5.97 -16.72 -15.19
C PRO A 176 6.11 -15.64 -14.12
N LEU A 177 5.00 -15.35 -13.44
CA LEU A 177 4.98 -14.51 -12.26
C LEU A 177 5.08 -15.42 -11.04
N GLU A 178 6.23 -15.41 -10.38
CA GLU A 178 6.53 -16.31 -9.26
C GLU A 178 6.52 -15.57 -7.92
N ALA A 179 6.13 -16.29 -6.87
CA ALA A 179 6.25 -15.85 -5.49
C ALA A 179 6.77 -16.97 -4.61
N LEU A 180 7.55 -16.63 -3.59
CA LEU A 180 7.96 -17.56 -2.54
C LEU A 180 7.05 -17.41 -1.32
N VAL A 181 6.52 -18.52 -0.84
CA VAL A 181 5.70 -18.63 0.36
C VAL A 181 6.54 -19.27 1.45
N ALA A 182 6.68 -18.60 2.58
CA ALA A 182 7.39 -19.09 3.77
C ALA A 182 6.46 -19.09 4.99
N THR A 183 6.45 -20.21 5.72
CA THR A 183 5.57 -20.41 6.88
C THR A 183 6.10 -21.49 7.83
N ARG A 184 5.64 -21.49 9.09
CA ARG A 184 5.73 -22.65 10.01
C ARG A 184 4.37 -23.34 10.18
N GLY A 185 3.50 -23.27 9.17
CA GLY A 185 2.24 -24.00 9.07
C GLY A 185 2.44 -25.44 8.59
N ALA A 186 1.33 -26.16 8.37
CA ALA A 186 1.39 -27.56 7.91
C ALA A 186 1.97 -27.70 6.49
N GLY A 187 1.80 -26.68 5.65
CA GLY A 187 2.26 -26.63 4.27
C GLY A 187 2.19 -25.21 3.71
N THR A 188 2.59 -25.05 2.45
CA THR A 188 2.69 -23.75 1.76
C THR A 188 1.48 -23.43 0.88
N ARG A 189 0.49 -24.33 0.82
CA ARG A 189 -0.75 -24.09 0.08
C ARG A 189 -1.63 -23.12 0.86
N LEU A 190 -2.45 -22.35 0.15
CA LEU A 190 -3.32 -21.34 0.76
C LEU A 190 -4.16 -21.87 1.92
N ALA A 191 -4.78 -23.06 1.76
CA ALA A 191 -5.57 -23.69 2.81
C ALA A 191 -4.75 -24.01 4.08
N ASP A 192 -3.47 -24.38 3.93
CA ASP A 192 -2.59 -24.68 5.06
C ASP A 192 -2.18 -23.39 5.81
N LEU A 193 -2.01 -22.28 5.08
CA LEU A 193 -1.75 -20.95 5.65
C LEU A 193 -2.99 -20.44 6.40
N ASP A 194 -4.17 -20.55 5.83
CA ASP A 194 -5.43 -20.17 6.47
C ASP A 194 -5.65 -20.98 7.77
N ALA A 195 -5.45 -22.30 7.71
CA ALA A 195 -5.57 -23.18 8.86
C ALA A 195 -4.55 -22.87 9.97
N SER A 196 -3.42 -22.24 9.66
CA SER A 196 -2.42 -21.84 10.66
C SER A 196 -2.89 -20.71 11.58
N GLY A 197 -3.90 -19.93 11.16
CA GLY A 197 -4.38 -18.75 11.89
C GLY A 197 -3.37 -17.60 12.02
N ARG A 198 -2.20 -17.70 11.36
CA ARG A 198 -1.17 -16.66 11.37
C ARG A 198 -1.48 -15.60 10.32
N PRO A 199 -1.34 -14.30 10.64
CA PRO A 199 -1.48 -13.25 9.65
C PRO A 199 -0.41 -13.36 8.55
N THR A 200 -0.80 -13.05 7.31
CA THR A 200 0.08 -13.05 6.15
C THR A 200 0.62 -11.66 5.83
N VAL A 201 1.91 -11.56 5.52
CA VAL A 201 2.53 -10.36 4.93
C VAL A 201 2.85 -10.64 3.46
N VAL A 202 2.50 -9.72 2.58
CA VAL A 202 2.88 -9.76 1.16
C VAL A 202 3.93 -8.69 0.90
N LEU A 203 5.06 -9.09 0.30
CA LEU A 203 6.12 -8.19 -0.14
C LEU A 203 6.15 -8.17 -1.67
N ILE A 204 6.13 -6.98 -2.26
CA ILE A 204 6.09 -6.78 -3.72
C ILE A 204 7.30 -5.95 -4.11
N GLY A 205 8.05 -6.41 -5.12
CA GLY A 205 9.19 -5.70 -5.67
C GLY A 205 9.07 -5.49 -7.18
N GLN A 206 9.75 -4.45 -7.65
CA GLN A 206 9.99 -4.19 -9.07
C GLN A 206 8.71 -4.23 -9.91
N GLN A 207 7.67 -3.53 -9.46
CA GLN A 207 6.50 -3.21 -10.30
C GLN A 207 6.91 -2.27 -11.45
N HIS A 208 7.89 -1.39 -11.20
CA HIS A 208 8.60 -0.69 -12.25
C HIS A 208 9.88 -1.46 -12.60
N GLY A 209 10.04 -1.78 -13.88
CA GLY A 209 11.14 -2.64 -14.33
C GLY A 209 12.53 -2.03 -14.16
N ASP A 210 12.64 -0.70 -14.19
CA ASP A 210 13.87 0.08 -14.05
C ASP A 210 14.30 0.31 -12.58
N GLU A 211 13.64 -0.35 -11.61
CA GLU A 211 13.86 -0.20 -10.17
C GLU A 211 14.35 -1.52 -9.52
N PRO A 212 15.57 -2.01 -9.86
CA PRO A 212 16.03 -3.36 -9.51
C PRO A 212 16.34 -3.59 -8.03
N ALA A 213 16.63 -2.56 -7.23
CA ALA A 213 17.10 -2.78 -5.84
C ALA A 213 16.03 -3.45 -4.97
N GLY A 214 14.74 -3.19 -5.23
CA GLY A 214 13.63 -3.86 -4.54
C GLY A 214 13.63 -5.36 -4.77
N ALA A 215 13.84 -5.81 -6.02
CA ALA A 215 13.92 -7.24 -6.33
C ALA A 215 15.13 -7.91 -5.66
N GLU A 216 16.31 -7.29 -5.73
CA GLU A 216 17.50 -7.82 -5.07
C GLU A 216 17.29 -7.93 -3.55
N ALA A 217 16.71 -6.91 -2.92
CA ALA A 217 16.38 -6.96 -1.50
C ALA A 217 15.38 -8.08 -1.16
N LEU A 218 14.38 -8.32 -2.00
CA LEU A 218 13.42 -9.39 -1.77
C LEU A 218 14.01 -10.79 -1.97
N LEU A 219 15.03 -10.96 -2.83
CA LEU A 219 15.80 -12.21 -2.91
C LEU A 219 16.62 -12.45 -1.62
N VAL A 220 17.17 -11.39 -1.02
CA VAL A 220 17.81 -11.46 0.30
C VAL A 220 16.80 -11.83 1.38
N ILE A 221 15.65 -11.13 1.45
CA ILE A 221 14.60 -11.41 2.43
C ILE A 221 14.09 -12.84 2.29
N ALA A 222 13.93 -13.35 1.05
CA ALA A 222 13.55 -14.73 0.80
C ALA A 222 14.53 -15.74 1.42
N ARG A 223 15.84 -15.49 1.32
CA ARG A 223 16.85 -16.30 2.02
C ARG A 223 16.73 -16.17 3.53
N GLU A 224 16.57 -14.95 4.04
CA GLU A 224 16.53 -14.66 5.48
C GLU A 224 15.33 -15.29 6.18
N VAL A 225 14.14 -15.30 5.55
CA VAL A 225 12.95 -15.96 6.12
C VAL A 225 13.00 -17.48 5.96
N SER A 226 13.74 -18.00 4.98
CA SER A 226 13.83 -19.45 4.74
C SER A 226 14.85 -20.14 5.65
N GLN A 227 16.00 -19.49 5.86
CA GLN A 227 17.15 -20.11 6.52
C GLN A 227 18.09 -19.11 7.23
N GLY A 228 17.64 -17.87 7.47
CA GLY A 228 18.44 -16.80 8.08
C GLY A 228 17.81 -16.22 9.34
N LEU A 229 18.13 -14.96 9.63
CA LEU A 229 17.80 -14.30 10.90
C LEU A 229 16.32 -13.91 11.02
N LEU A 230 15.57 -13.89 9.92
CA LEU A 230 14.14 -13.57 9.91
C LEU A 230 13.27 -14.82 10.00
N GLU A 231 13.84 -16.01 9.85
CA GLU A 231 13.13 -17.29 9.94
C GLU A 231 12.29 -17.44 11.24
N PRO A 232 12.75 -17.03 12.44
CA PRO A 232 11.94 -17.11 13.66
C PRO A 232 10.64 -16.30 13.62
N LEU A 233 10.53 -15.27 12.77
CA LEU A 233 9.29 -14.49 12.65
C LEU A 233 8.12 -15.35 12.15
N LEU A 234 8.41 -16.44 11.45
CA LEU A 234 7.41 -17.36 10.91
C LEU A 234 6.62 -18.13 12.00
N ASP A 235 7.05 -18.04 13.27
CA ASP A 235 6.23 -18.50 14.40
C ASP A 235 4.92 -17.71 14.53
N ARG A 236 4.91 -16.46 14.04
CA ARG A 236 3.83 -15.50 14.26
C ARG A 236 3.18 -15.03 12.97
N ILE A 237 3.86 -15.13 11.83
CA ILE A 237 3.36 -14.66 10.53
C ILE A 237 3.63 -15.67 9.41
N ASN A 238 2.87 -15.55 8.33
CA ASN A 238 3.21 -16.12 7.03
C ASN A 238 3.80 -15.01 6.15
N VAL A 239 4.73 -15.34 5.26
CA VAL A 239 5.34 -14.36 4.34
C VAL A 239 5.21 -14.84 2.90
N VAL A 240 4.68 -13.99 2.03
CA VAL A 240 4.62 -14.18 0.58
C VAL A 240 5.47 -13.11 -0.06
N ILE A 241 6.42 -13.52 -0.90
CA ILE A 241 7.41 -12.64 -1.50
C ILE A 241 7.27 -12.70 -3.00
N VAL A 242 6.94 -11.57 -3.62
CA VAL A 242 6.94 -11.36 -5.07
C VAL A 242 8.16 -10.50 -5.40
N PRO A 243 9.33 -11.09 -5.74
CA PRO A 243 10.53 -10.30 -5.99
C PRO A 243 10.37 -9.35 -7.18
N ARG A 244 9.60 -9.77 -8.18
CA ARG A 244 9.43 -9.04 -9.44
C ARG A 244 8.00 -9.17 -9.96
N ALA A 245 7.26 -8.07 -9.90
CA ALA A 245 5.90 -7.98 -10.40
C ALA A 245 5.80 -7.66 -11.90
N ASN A 246 6.81 -6.98 -12.47
CA ASN A 246 6.86 -6.61 -13.89
C ASN A 246 8.12 -7.19 -14.56
N PRO A 247 8.14 -8.50 -14.88
CA PRO A 247 9.31 -9.15 -15.44
C PRO A 247 9.67 -8.69 -16.85
N ASP A 248 8.67 -8.28 -17.65
CA ASP A 248 8.88 -7.81 -19.01
C ASP A 248 9.53 -6.42 -19.01
N GLY A 249 9.07 -5.52 -18.14
CA GLY A 249 9.69 -4.22 -17.95
C GLY A 249 11.09 -4.33 -17.35
N ALA A 250 11.32 -5.29 -16.45
CA ALA A 250 12.65 -5.54 -15.86
C ALA A 250 13.67 -6.00 -16.91
N GLU A 251 13.28 -6.90 -17.81
CA GLU A 251 14.12 -7.34 -18.92
C GLU A 251 14.39 -6.21 -19.92
N ALA A 252 13.41 -5.35 -20.17
CA ALA A 252 13.55 -4.20 -21.05
C ALA A 252 14.26 -2.99 -20.39
N GLY A 253 14.46 -3.00 -19.08
CA GLY A 253 14.97 -1.84 -18.32
C GLY A 253 14.01 -0.65 -18.34
N THR A 254 12.70 -0.89 -18.42
CA THR A 254 11.66 0.15 -18.51
C THR A 254 10.74 0.15 -17.30
N ARG A 255 10.30 1.35 -16.88
CA ARG A 255 9.30 1.54 -15.83
C ARG A 255 8.00 0.79 -16.07
N VAL A 256 7.52 0.80 -17.30
CA VAL A 256 6.17 0.33 -17.67
C VAL A 256 6.15 -1.16 -17.99
N THR A 257 4.96 -1.75 -18.02
CA THR A 257 4.75 -3.12 -18.53
C THR A 257 4.91 -3.15 -20.06
N ALA A 258 4.87 -4.34 -20.67
CA ALA A 258 5.16 -4.52 -22.10
C ALA A 258 4.27 -3.70 -23.06
N ASN A 259 3.02 -3.39 -22.67
CA ASN A 259 2.10 -2.55 -23.44
C ASN A 259 2.20 -1.04 -23.12
N GLY A 260 3.11 -0.64 -22.23
CA GLY A 260 3.30 0.76 -21.84
C GLY A 260 2.51 1.21 -20.60
N THR A 261 1.71 0.36 -19.97
CA THR A 261 0.95 0.71 -18.75
C THR A 261 1.87 0.80 -17.52
N ASP A 262 1.74 1.87 -16.73
CA ASP A 262 2.33 1.95 -15.38
C ASP A 262 1.55 1.03 -14.42
N LEU A 263 2.16 -0.10 -14.04
CA LEU A 263 1.54 -1.12 -13.19
C LEU A 263 1.10 -0.56 -11.83
N ASN A 264 1.84 0.42 -11.28
CA ASN A 264 1.48 1.06 -10.02
C ASN A 264 0.38 2.14 -10.17
N ARG A 265 -0.34 2.15 -11.30
CA ARG A 265 -1.60 2.88 -11.51
C ARG A 265 -2.74 1.97 -11.95
N ASP A 266 -2.51 0.66 -11.98
CA ASP A 266 -3.44 -0.33 -12.52
C ASP A 266 -4.08 -1.22 -11.45
N HIS A 267 -3.98 -0.86 -10.15
CA HIS A 267 -4.46 -1.72 -9.06
C HIS A 267 -5.97 -1.66 -8.82
N LEU A 268 -6.69 -0.69 -9.38
CA LEU A 268 -8.16 -0.59 -9.30
C LEU A 268 -8.85 -1.07 -10.58
N LEU A 269 -8.28 -0.75 -11.74
CA LEU A 269 -8.85 -1.06 -13.05
C LEU A 269 -8.47 -2.46 -13.54
N LEU A 270 -7.30 -2.96 -13.14
CA LEU A 270 -6.75 -4.27 -13.49
C LEU A 270 -6.78 -4.53 -15.01
N THR A 271 -6.25 -3.58 -15.77
CA THR A 271 -6.20 -3.62 -17.24
C THR A 271 -5.16 -4.60 -17.76
N THR A 272 -4.08 -4.82 -17.02
CA THR A 272 -2.97 -5.72 -17.38
C THR A 272 -3.10 -7.10 -16.71
N PRO A 273 -2.61 -8.18 -17.34
CA PRO A 273 -2.61 -9.51 -16.72
C PRO A 273 -1.74 -9.54 -15.44
N GLU A 274 -0.67 -8.75 -15.37
CA GLU A 274 0.17 -8.58 -14.17
C GLU A 274 -0.65 -7.99 -13.00
N ALA A 275 -1.41 -6.92 -13.24
CA ALA A 275 -2.27 -6.32 -12.21
C ALA A 275 -3.38 -7.27 -11.76
N GLN A 276 -4.04 -7.95 -12.70
CA GLN A 276 -5.08 -8.94 -12.36
C GLN A 276 -4.52 -10.10 -11.55
N ALA A 277 -3.32 -10.57 -11.88
CA ALA A 277 -2.66 -11.64 -11.16
C ALA A 277 -2.27 -11.18 -9.74
N LEU A 278 -1.79 -9.95 -9.56
CA LEU A 278 -1.49 -9.41 -8.22
C LEU A 278 -2.76 -9.23 -7.40
N ALA A 279 -3.85 -8.76 -8.02
CA ALA A 279 -5.15 -8.63 -7.36
C ALA A 279 -5.67 -9.97 -6.85
N ARG A 280 -5.54 -11.04 -7.65
CA ARG A 280 -5.86 -12.42 -7.23
C ARG A 280 -4.99 -12.86 -6.04
N LEU A 281 -3.68 -12.70 -6.14
CA LEU A 281 -2.76 -13.06 -5.05
C LEU A 281 -3.13 -12.35 -3.75
N VAL A 282 -3.34 -11.02 -3.78
CA VAL A 282 -3.73 -10.26 -2.58
C VAL A 282 -5.12 -10.67 -2.08
N ARG A 283 -6.10 -10.88 -2.98
CA ARG A 283 -7.44 -11.32 -2.61
C ARG A 283 -7.39 -12.67 -1.89
N ASP A 284 -6.62 -13.61 -2.41
CA ASP A 284 -6.58 -14.99 -1.94
C ASP A 284 -5.82 -15.08 -0.61
N TYR A 285 -4.65 -14.45 -0.50
CA TYR A 285 -3.80 -14.50 0.71
C TYR A 285 -4.25 -13.56 1.84
N ARG A 286 -5.18 -12.62 1.58
CA ARG A 286 -5.78 -11.70 2.55
C ARG A 286 -4.75 -11.08 3.51
N PRO A 287 -3.69 -10.42 2.99
CA PRO A 287 -2.58 -9.96 3.80
C PRO A 287 -3.02 -8.94 4.85
N ILE A 288 -2.40 -9.01 6.03
CA ILE A 288 -2.55 -7.98 7.05
C ILE A 288 -1.66 -6.76 6.77
N ALA A 289 -0.57 -6.99 6.04
CA ALA A 289 0.35 -5.97 5.59
C ALA A 289 0.85 -6.24 4.17
N VAL A 290 0.94 -5.18 3.36
CA VAL A 290 1.52 -5.19 2.01
C VAL A 290 2.64 -4.16 1.96
N ILE A 291 3.85 -4.60 1.62
CA ILE A 291 5.04 -3.75 1.53
C ILE A 291 5.51 -3.72 0.07
N ASP A 292 5.58 -2.52 -0.49
CA ASP A 292 5.87 -2.28 -1.89
C ASP A 292 7.23 -1.58 -2.05
N ALA A 293 8.19 -2.30 -2.63
CA ALA A 293 9.59 -1.90 -2.75
C ALA A 293 9.89 -1.30 -4.14
N HIS A 294 10.30 -0.04 -4.13
CA HIS A 294 10.43 0.84 -5.28
C HIS A 294 11.72 1.66 -5.23
N GLU A 295 11.99 2.41 -6.29
CA GLU A 295 13.10 3.37 -6.33
C GLU A 295 12.76 4.72 -6.96
N TYR A 296 13.30 5.80 -6.41
CA TYR A 296 13.05 7.15 -6.92
C TYR A 296 14.21 7.68 -7.78
N THR A 297 13.88 8.67 -8.63
CA THR A 297 14.81 9.40 -9.50
C THR A 297 15.77 10.28 -8.70
N VAL A 298 17.08 10.03 -8.78
CA VAL A 298 18.07 10.70 -7.92
C VAL A 298 18.25 12.18 -8.25
N ALA A 299 18.53 12.48 -9.53
CA ALA A 299 18.78 13.83 -10.03
C ALA A 299 17.55 14.36 -10.80
N GLY A 300 17.55 14.17 -12.13
CA GLY A 300 16.45 14.48 -13.04
C GLY A 300 15.77 15.81 -12.73
N ARG A 301 14.43 15.78 -12.68
CA ARG A 301 13.58 16.94 -12.39
C ARG A 301 13.93 17.73 -11.12
N PHE A 302 14.55 17.12 -10.10
CA PHE A 302 14.95 17.87 -8.91
C PHE A 302 16.17 18.73 -9.18
N LEU A 303 17.14 18.19 -9.93
CA LEU A 303 18.30 18.96 -10.38
C LEU A 303 17.86 20.10 -11.30
N GLU A 304 17.00 19.83 -12.26
CA GLU A 304 16.50 20.83 -13.21
C GLU A 304 15.71 21.96 -12.54
N LYS A 305 14.82 21.64 -11.59
CA LYS A 305 13.92 22.63 -10.98
C LYS A 305 14.55 23.40 -9.83
N PHE A 306 15.40 22.74 -9.04
CA PHE A 306 15.90 23.27 -7.77
C PHE A 306 17.42 23.38 -7.73
N GLY A 307 18.14 22.94 -8.77
CA GLY A 307 19.60 22.86 -8.77
C GLY A 307 20.14 21.98 -7.64
N GLY A 308 19.41 20.92 -7.29
CA GLY A 308 19.73 20.05 -6.14
C GLY A 308 19.38 18.59 -6.41
N ILE A 309 20.12 17.69 -5.77
CA ILE A 309 19.95 16.25 -5.84
C ILE A 309 19.15 15.77 -4.63
N GLN A 310 18.29 14.77 -4.82
CA GLN A 310 17.56 14.18 -3.69
C GLN A 310 18.52 13.50 -2.70
N ARG A 311 18.35 13.79 -1.40
CA ARG A 311 19.33 13.49 -0.36
C ARG A 311 19.21 12.11 0.29
N TYR A 312 18.00 11.58 0.40
CA TYR A 312 17.71 10.51 1.36
C TYR A 312 18.17 9.12 0.88
N ASP A 313 18.23 8.14 1.78
CA ASP A 313 18.41 6.74 1.41
C ASP A 313 17.07 6.08 1.08
N ALA A 314 16.04 6.41 1.88
CA ALA A 314 14.67 5.94 1.72
C ALA A 314 13.64 7.07 1.81
N LEU A 315 12.61 6.95 0.99
CA LEU A 315 11.38 7.71 1.06
C LEU A 315 10.23 6.76 1.41
N LEU A 316 9.50 7.04 2.50
CA LEU A 316 8.50 6.14 3.06
C LEU A 316 7.10 6.76 3.02
N GLN A 317 6.08 5.97 2.70
CA GLN A 317 4.69 6.42 2.80
C GLN A 317 3.71 5.27 2.95
N TYR A 318 2.79 5.36 3.93
CA TYR A 318 1.65 4.47 4.05
C TYR A 318 0.46 4.97 3.23
N ALA A 319 -0.60 4.18 3.05
CA ALA A 319 -1.81 4.55 2.29
C ALA A 319 -2.42 5.90 2.72
N THR A 320 -2.68 6.77 1.73
CA THR A 320 -3.22 8.12 1.95
C THR A 320 -4.26 8.43 0.87
N THR A 321 -5.38 7.72 0.90
CA THR A 321 -6.53 7.95 0.02
C THR A 321 -7.79 8.17 0.85
N ALA A 322 -8.84 8.74 0.25
CA ALA A 322 -10.13 8.88 0.90
C ALA A 322 -10.64 7.55 1.45
N ASN A 323 -11.38 7.59 2.57
CA ASN A 323 -12.05 6.44 3.17
C ASN A 323 -11.12 5.31 3.69
N VAL A 324 -9.81 5.55 3.85
CA VAL A 324 -8.95 4.65 4.63
C VAL A 324 -9.35 4.76 6.11
N PRO A 325 -9.69 3.65 6.79
CA PRO A 325 -10.11 3.67 8.19
C PRO A 325 -9.06 4.28 9.12
N GLU A 326 -9.47 5.17 10.03
CA GLU A 326 -8.56 5.94 10.89
C GLU A 326 -7.63 5.05 11.72
N PHE A 327 -8.15 3.98 12.32
CA PHE A 327 -7.35 3.02 13.08
C PHE A 327 -6.26 2.35 12.25
N LEU A 328 -6.52 2.11 10.96
CA LEU A 328 -5.54 1.54 10.05
C LEU A 328 -4.45 2.56 9.70
N SER A 329 -4.83 3.83 9.46
CA SER A 329 -3.88 4.92 9.27
C SER A 329 -2.99 5.11 10.50
N LYS A 330 -3.56 5.06 11.70
CA LYS A 330 -2.82 5.15 12.97
C LYS A 330 -1.85 3.98 13.14
N ALA A 331 -2.29 2.75 12.91
CA ALA A 331 -1.44 1.56 12.95
C ALA A 331 -0.30 1.65 11.92
N SER A 332 -0.60 2.09 10.68
CA SER A 332 0.41 2.26 9.64
C SER A 332 1.49 3.28 10.01
N ARG A 333 1.11 4.36 10.69
CA ARG A 333 2.05 5.38 11.17
C ARG A 333 2.87 4.89 12.36
N GLU A 334 2.21 4.45 13.41
CA GLU A 334 2.82 4.21 14.73
C GLU A 334 3.51 2.85 14.81
N TRP A 335 3.00 1.83 14.12
CA TRP A 335 3.52 0.46 14.21
C TRP A 335 4.44 0.09 13.05
N TYR A 336 4.44 0.85 11.95
CA TYR A 336 5.25 0.54 10.77
C TYR A 336 6.17 1.68 10.38
N HIS A 337 5.61 2.84 9.99
CA HIS A 337 6.44 3.96 9.52
C HIS A 337 7.46 4.43 10.57
N GLN A 338 7.03 4.71 11.80
CA GLN A 338 7.93 5.15 12.88
C GLN A 338 9.03 4.11 13.20
N PRO A 339 8.72 2.81 13.40
CA PRO A 339 9.75 1.78 13.54
C PRO A 339 10.69 1.62 12.34
N MET A 340 10.21 1.81 11.10
CA MET A 340 11.08 1.79 9.91
C MET A 340 12.06 2.97 9.92
N VAL A 341 11.59 4.19 10.20
CA VAL A 341 12.46 5.37 10.35
C VAL A 341 13.52 5.15 11.43
N ALA A 342 13.12 4.62 12.59
CA ALA A 342 14.05 4.31 13.68
C ALA A 342 15.09 3.24 13.29
N ALA A 343 14.66 2.18 12.58
CA ALA A 343 15.56 1.12 12.11
C ALA A 343 16.58 1.64 11.09
N LEU A 344 16.14 2.47 10.14
CA LEU A 344 17.01 3.13 9.15
C LEU A 344 18.02 4.06 9.85
N GLN A 345 17.55 4.90 10.77
CA GLN A 345 18.42 5.79 11.54
C GLN A 345 19.46 5.00 12.35
N GLY A 346 19.07 3.88 12.95
CA GLY A 346 19.99 2.98 13.68
C GLY A 346 21.08 2.36 12.81
N GLN A 347 20.89 2.31 11.49
CA GLN A 347 21.90 1.90 10.50
C GLN A 347 22.61 3.09 9.83
N SER A 348 22.46 4.31 10.38
CA SER A 348 22.99 5.54 9.78
C SER A 348 22.51 5.77 8.33
N LEU A 349 21.27 5.35 8.06
CA LEU A 349 20.55 5.61 6.82
C LEU A 349 19.58 6.76 7.02
N THR A 350 19.49 7.64 6.04
CA THR A 350 18.61 8.82 6.08
C THR A 350 17.27 8.51 5.46
N SER A 351 16.19 9.04 6.02
CA SER A 351 14.84 8.84 5.49
C SER A 351 13.96 10.07 5.58
N GLU A 352 12.95 10.14 4.72
CA GLU A 352 11.93 11.18 4.72
C GLU A 352 10.58 10.62 4.24
N TRP A 353 9.49 11.36 4.43
CA TRP A 353 8.22 11.09 3.76
C TRP A 353 8.42 11.02 2.24
N TYR A 354 7.72 10.13 1.56
CA TYR A 354 7.75 10.11 0.10
C TYR A 354 7.22 11.40 -0.51
N TYR A 355 7.90 11.86 -1.55
CA TYR A 355 7.53 13.00 -2.36
C TYR A 355 8.04 12.88 -3.79
N THR A 356 7.39 13.61 -4.69
CA THR A 356 7.78 13.75 -6.09
C THR A 356 7.30 15.10 -6.63
N THR A 357 7.56 15.37 -7.91
CA THR A 357 7.13 16.60 -8.58
C THR A 357 6.72 16.31 -10.02
N SER A 358 5.88 17.19 -10.56
CA SER A 358 5.41 17.17 -11.95
C SER A 358 6.56 17.03 -12.96
N THR A 359 6.31 16.46 -14.14
CA THR A 359 7.25 16.53 -15.27
C THR A 359 7.25 17.90 -15.94
N ASN A 360 6.26 18.76 -15.66
CA ASN A 360 6.28 20.14 -16.12
C ASN A 360 7.39 20.93 -15.40
N PRO A 361 8.39 21.48 -16.13
CA PRO A 361 9.52 22.20 -15.53
C PRO A 361 9.11 23.51 -14.84
N ALA A 362 7.99 24.13 -15.26
CA ALA A 362 7.49 25.36 -14.66
C ALA A 362 6.79 25.12 -13.30
N ASP A 363 6.24 23.91 -13.09
CA ASP A 363 5.58 23.57 -11.83
C ASP A 363 6.61 23.12 -10.78
N ARG A 364 6.95 24.02 -9.86
CA ARG A 364 7.91 23.75 -8.78
C ARG A 364 7.29 23.18 -7.51
N ARG A 365 5.99 22.83 -7.53
CA ARG A 365 5.35 22.21 -6.36
C ARG A 365 5.92 20.81 -6.14
N VAL A 366 6.14 20.48 -4.87
CA VAL A 366 6.51 19.15 -4.41
C VAL A 366 5.27 18.53 -3.76
N SER A 367 4.94 17.30 -4.10
CA SER A 367 3.78 16.62 -3.53
C SER A 367 4.17 15.28 -2.96
N MET A 368 3.55 14.91 -1.85
CA MET A 368 3.58 13.53 -1.38
C MET A 368 2.89 12.59 -2.39
N GLY A 369 2.98 11.29 -2.15
CA GLY A 369 2.34 10.28 -2.99
C GLY A 369 0.84 10.55 -3.17
N GLY A 370 0.34 10.27 -4.37
CA GLY A 370 -1.01 10.63 -4.80
C GLY A 370 -2.12 10.17 -3.84
N THR A 371 -3.23 10.94 -3.83
CA THR A 371 -4.40 10.70 -2.97
C THR A 371 -5.46 9.81 -3.61
N ARG A 372 -5.18 9.32 -4.83
CA ARG A 372 -6.11 8.57 -5.67
C ARG A 372 -6.05 7.07 -5.37
N PRO A 373 -7.17 6.34 -5.53
CA PRO A 373 -7.26 4.92 -5.19
C PRO A 373 -6.74 4.01 -6.33
N ASP A 374 -5.58 4.28 -6.92
CA ASP A 374 -5.05 3.52 -8.08
C ASP A 374 -3.67 2.89 -7.90
N THR A 375 -2.91 3.35 -6.90
CA THR A 375 -1.65 2.73 -6.51
C THR A 375 -1.88 1.47 -5.69
N GLY A 376 -0.95 0.51 -5.77
CA GLY A 376 -1.00 -0.69 -4.92
C GLY A 376 -1.05 -0.32 -3.44
N ARG A 377 -0.30 0.72 -3.06
CA ARG A 377 -0.34 1.30 -1.71
C ARG A 377 -1.77 1.68 -1.29
N ASN A 378 -2.47 2.51 -2.07
CA ASN A 378 -3.79 3.02 -1.70
C ASN A 378 -4.91 1.98 -1.84
N VAL A 379 -4.89 1.16 -2.89
CA VAL A 379 -5.90 0.10 -3.09
C VAL A 379 -5.83 -0.93 -1.96
N ASN A 380 -4.62 -1.37 -1.56
CA ASN A 380 -4.49 -2.31 -0.45
C ASN A 380 -4.84 -1.69 0.92
N GLY A 381 -4.67 -0.37 1.07
CA GLY A 381 -5.21 0.36 2.22
C GLY A 381 -6.74 0.32 2.29
N LEU A 382 -7.42 0.46 1.14
CA LEU A 382 -8.88 0.29 1.04
C LEU A 382 -9.33 -1.17 1.20
N LYS A 383 -8.42 -2.14 1.05
CA LYS A 383 -8.63 -3.55 1.39
C LYS A 383 -8.41 -3.87 2.87
N ASN A 384 -8.34 -2.84 3.72
CA ASN A 384 -8.14 -2.95 5.17
C ASN A 384 -6.80 -3.59 5.58
N ALA A 385 -5.77 -3.52 4.72
CA ALA A 385 -4.41 -3.94 5.03
C ALA A 385 -3.52 -2.74 5.35
N VAL A 386 -2.56 -2.92 6.27
CA VAL A 386 -1.48 -1.94 6.41
C VAL A 386 -0.67 -1.96 5.12
N SER A 387 -0.61 -0.83 4.41
CA SER A 387 -0.02 -0.80 3.07
C SER A 387 1.01 0.32 2.95
N LEU A 388 2.26 -0.04 2.66
CA LEU A 388 3.41 0.86 2.70
C LEU A 388 4.24 0.80 1.41
N LEU A 389 4.73 1.96 1.03
CA LEU A 389 5.70 2.19 -0.03
C LEU A 389 7.08 2.45 0.59
N ILE A 390 8.11 1.77 0.07
CA ILE A 390 9.53 2.03 0.37
C ILE A 390 10.22 2.38 -0.95
N GLU A 391 10.52 3.65 -1.15
CA GLU A 391 11.25 4.14 -2.32
C GLU A 391 12.70 4.44 -1.94
N THR A 392 13.64 3.59 -2.36
CA THR A 392 15.07 3.89 -2.20
C THR A 392 15.60 4.72 -3.35
N ARG A 393 16.69 5.44 -3.17
CA ARG A 393 17.34 6.11 -4.30
C ARG A 393 17.79 5.11 -5.36
N GLY A 394 17.57 5.36 -6.65
CA GLY A 394 18.08 4.40 -7.66
C GLY A 394 17.89 4.73 -9.13
N VAL A 395 16.79 5.41 -9.50
CA VAL A 395 16.50 5.67 -10.91
C VAL A 395 17.47 6.75 -11.44
N GLY A 396 18.08 6.44 -12.59
CA GLY A 396 19.07 7.31 -13.27
C GLY A 396 20.51 7.19 -12.78
N ILE A 397 20.83 6.19 -11.94
CA ILE A 397 22.20 5.93 -11.45
C ILE A 397 22.64 4.47 -11.62
N GLU A 398 21.93 3.70 -12.43
CA GLU A 398 22.27 2.30 -12.77
C GLU A 398 22.65 1.45 -11.54
N ARG A 399 23.86 0.87 -11.51
CA ARG A 399 24.36 0.01 -10.41
C ARG A 399 25.02 0.77 -9.27
N THR A 400 25.13 2.09 -9.36
CA THR A 400 25.81 2.89 -8.33
C THR A 400 25.09 2.77 -6.98
N HIS A 401 25.88 2.60 -5.92
CA HIS A 401 25.44 2.41 -4.54
C HIS A 401 24.50 1.21 -4.32
N ILE A 402 24.49 0.20 -5.20
CA ILE A 402 23.50 -0.88 -5.15
C ILE A 402 23.50 -1.63 -3.81
N GLN A 403 24.67 -1.87 -3.20
CA GLN A 403 24.74 -2.52 -1.89
C GLN A 403 24.02 -1.70 -0.82
N ARG A 404 24.23 -0.38 -0.79
CA ARG A 404 23.53 0.53 0.13
C ARG A 404 22.03 0.58 -0.14
N ARG A 405 21.61 0.63 -1.41
CA ARG A 405 20.18 0.63 -1.80
C ARG A 405 19.47 -0.62 -1.32
N VAL A 406 20.08 -1.78 -1.55
CA VAL A 406 19.57 -3.08 -1.08
C VAL A 406 19.58 -3.13 0.45
N HIS A 407 20.63 -2.63 1.11
CA HIS A 407 20.68 -2.57 2.57
C HIS A 407 19.55 -1.75 3.17
N THR A 408 19.23 -0.61 2.56
CA THR A 408 18.13 0.25 2.97
C THR A 408 16.78 -0.46 2.83
N GLN A 409 16.53 -1.12 1.69
CA GLN A 409 15.32 -1.93 1.50
C GLN A 409 15.22 -3.07 2.52
N VAL A 410 16.29 -3.87 2.69
CA VAL A 410 16.34 -4.99 3.65
C VAL A 410 16.07 -4.51 5.08
N THR A 411 16.64 -3.37 5.48
CA THR A 411 16.46 -2.78 6.81
C THR A 411 15.00 -2.39 7.06
N ALA A 412 14.39 -1.66 6.12
CA ALA A 412 13.00 -1.22 6.24
C ALA A 412 12.01 -2.40 6.20
N ILE A 413 12.20 -3.35 5.27
CA ILE A 413 11.36 -4.54 5.14
C ILE A 413 11.48 -5.45 6.37
N SER A 414 12.69 -5.65 6.90
CA SER A 414 12.90 -6.42 8.13
C SER A 414 12.18 -5.77 9.32
N SER A 415 12.20 -4.44 9.42
CA SER A 415 11.44 -3.70 10.43
C SER A 415 9.93 -3.94 10.29
N ALA A 416 9.38 -3.88 9.06
CA ALA A 416 7.98 -4.16 8.78
C ALA A 416 7.56 -5.59 9.20
N LEU A 417 8.38 -6.60 8.85
CA LEU A 417 8.13 -8.00 9.21
C LEU A 417 8.15 -8.20 10.74
N ARG A 418 9.14 -7.63 11.44
CA ARG A 418 9.21 -7.67 12.92
C ARG A 418 8.00 -7.00 13.55
N SER A 419 7.65 -5.79 13.09
CA SER A 419 6.46 -5.07 13.56
C SER A 419 5.19 -5.91 13.40
N THR A 420 5.04 -6.61 12.28
CA THR A 420 3.90 -7.49 12.03
C THR A 420 3.90 -8.68 13.00
N ALA A 421 5.03 -9.38 13.13
CA ALA A 421 5.15 -10.55 14.01
C ALA A 421 4.84 -10.22 15.47
N GLU A 422 5.44 -9.14 15.98
CA GLU A 422 5.25 -8.64 17.35
C GLU A 422 3.80 -8.21 17.62
N ARG A 423 3.10 -7.68 16.61
CA ARG A 423 1.75 -7.10 16.75
C ARG A 423 0.67 -7.92 16.08
N SER A 424 0.95 -9.17 15.72
CA SER A 424 0.03 -10.09 15.03
C SER A 424 -1.39 -10.05 15.61
N ALA A 425 -1.55 -10.25 16.91
CA ALA A 425 -2.86 -10.22 17.58
C ALA A 425 -3.54 -8.83 17.54
N ASN A 426 -2.79 -7.75 17.74
CA ASN A 426 -3.34 -6.38 17.72
C ASN A 426 -3.79 -5.99 16.31
N LEU A 427 -3.03 -6.38 15.29
CA LEU A 427 -3.38 -6.14 13.89
C LEU A 427 -4.65 -6.90 13.51
N GLU A 428 -4.80 -8.15 13.98
CA GLU A 428 -6.02 -8.93 13.77
C GLU A 428 -7.24 -8.26 14.42
N GLN A 429 -7.08 -7.71 15.62
CA GLN A 429 -8.14 -6.94 16.28
C GLN A 429 -8.51 -5.69 15.48
N VAL A 430 -7.52 -4.94 14.99
CA VAL A 430 -7.75 -3.76 14.13
C VAL A 430 -8.49 -4.17 12.85
N ARG A 431 -8.02 -5.19 12.14
CA ARG A 431 -8.64 -5.70 10.91
C ARG A 431 -10.08 -6.13 11.16
N SER A 432 -10.32 -6.89 12.21
CA SER A 432 -11.63 -7.40 12.60
C SER A 432 -12.60 -6.28 12.97
N PHE A 433 -12.13 -5.27 13.72
CA PHE A 433 -12.93 -4.08 14.05
C PHE A 433 -13.27 -3.29 12.79
N VAL A 434 -12.27 -2.94 11.97
CA VAL A 434 -12.43 -2.14 10.76
C VAL A 434 -13.37 -2.81 9.76
N ALA A 435 -13.29 -4.14 9.60
CA ALA A 435 -14.17 -4.90 8.72
C ALA A 435 -15.65 -4.80 9.16
N ARG A 436 -15.93 -4.97 10.47
CA ARG A 436 -17.29 -4.84 11.01
C ARG A 436 -17.80 -3.41 10.96
N ASP A 437 -16.96 -2.45 11.34
CA ASP A 437 -17.34 -1.04 11.34
C ASP A 437 -17.67 -0.56 9.93
N THR A 438 -16.81 -0.84 8.95
CA THR A 438 -17.04 -0.50 7.53
C THR A 438 -18.35 -1.08 7.01
N ALA A 439 -18.63 -2.36 7.28
CA ALA A 439 -19.88 -3.00 6.87
C ALA A 439 -21.11 -2.39 7.58
N ALA A 440 -20.99 -2.03 8.85
CA ALA A 440 -22.08 -1.44 9.63
C ALA A 440 -22.46 -0.01 9.19
N GLN A 441 -21.58 0.66 8.44
CA GLN A 441 -21.88 1.99 7.87
C GLN A 441 -22.79 1.94 6.64
N ALA A 442 -23.12 0.77 6.09
CA ALA A 442 -24.03 0.69 4.94
C ALA A 442 -25.34 1.49 5.20
N CYS A 443 -25.75 2.30 4.23
CA CYS A 443 -26.89 3.23 4.33
C CYS A 443 -26.77 4.34 5.39
N ARG A 444 -25.60 4.59 5.99
CA ARG A 444 -25.42 5.53 7.12
C ARG A 444 -24.31 6.54 6.87
N GLY A 445 -24.58 7.77 7.27
CA GLY A 445 -23.63 8.87 7.18
C GLY A 445 -23.23 9.19 5.75
N GLU A 446 -22.02 9.74 5.61
CA GLU A 446 -21.47 10.19 4.34
C GLU A 446 -20.31 9.28 3.89
N ILE A 447 -19.98 9.36 2.61
CA ILE A 447 -18.76 8.80 2.04
C ILE A 447 -18.06 9.88 1.21
N THR A 448 -16.74 10.00 1.37
CA THR A 448 -15.94 10.91 0.56
C THR A 448 -15.79 10.32 -0.83
N ILE A 449 -16.15 11.09 -1.85
CA ILE A 449 -16.06 10.69 -3.25
C ILE A 449 -14.70 11.07 -3.81
N ASP A 450 -14.29 12.32 -3.60
CA ASP A 450 -12.99 12.82 -4.03
C ASP A 450 -12.29 13.58 -2.90
N ALA A 451 -10.96 13.41 -2.84
CA ALA A 451 -10.10 14.02 -1.85
C ALA A 451 -8.77 14.46 -2.44
N GLY A 452 -8.37 15.68 -2.10
CA GLY A 452 -7.12 16.29 -2.50
C GLY A 452 -6.11 16.37 -1.36
N PRO A 453 -4.82 16.58 -1.67
CA PRO A 453 -3.83 16.91 -0.66
C PRO A 453 -4.08 18.31 -0.08
N THR A 454 -3.48 18.58 1.07
CA THR A 454 -3.47 19.90 1.72
C THR A 454 -2.20 20.66 1.35
N ALA A 455 -2.34 21.84 0.76
CA ALA A 455 -1.22 22.70 0.39
C ALA A 455 -0.60 23.36 1.63
N THR A 456 0.72 23.27 1.75
CA THR A 456 1.53 23.82 2.83
C THR A 456 2.89 24.34 2.28
N GLN A 457 3.78 24.75 3.18
CA GLN A 457 5.16 25.12 2.88
C GLN A 457 6.11 24.25 3.70
N ARG A 458 7.21 23.80 3.10
CA ARG A 458 8.21 22.99 3.81
C ARG A 458 9.63 23.32 3.37
N ASP A 459 10.58 23.28 4.30
CA ASP A 459 11.99 23.22 3.97
C ASP A 459 12.36 21.78 3.61
N LEU A 460 12.77 21.57 2.36
CA LEU A 460 13.24 20.29 1.86
C LEU A 460 14.76 20.30 1.75
N LEU A 461 15.41 19.32 2.37
CA LEU A 461 16.85 19.17 2.32
C LEU A 461 17.27 18.34 1.10
N MET A 462 18.09 18.95 0.25
CA MET A 462 18.70 18.35 -0.94
C MET A 462 20.22 18.32 -0.78
N LEU A 463 20.92 17.78 -1.77
CA LEU A 463 22.37 17.89 -1.88
C LEU A 463 22.74 18.82 -3.02
N ASP A 464 23.74 19.66 -2.80
CA ASP A 464 24.38 20.40 -3.88
C ASP A 464 25.12 19.42 -4.83
N PRO A 465 24.87 19.49 -6.16
CA PRO A 465 25.36 18.49 -7.11
C PRO A 465 26.90 18.47 -7.26
N GLU A 466 27.57 19.56 -6.92
CA GLU A 466 29.03 19.71 -7.08
C GLU A 466 29.77 19.44 -5.77
N THR A 467 29.33 20.06 -4.68
CA THR A 467 30.01 20.01 -3.39
C THR A 467 29.55 18.88 -2.48
N GLY A 468 28.36 18.31 -2.71
CA GLY A 468 27.76 17.31 -1.82
C GLY A 468 27.27 17.86 -0.48
N ALA A 469 27.30 19.18 -0.29
CA ALA A 469 26.79 19.83 0.91
C ALA A 469 25.26 19.79 0.99
N ASP A 470 24.72 19.82 2.21
CA ASP A 470 23.28 19.91 2.44
C ASP A 470 22.77 21.28 1.93
N LYS A 471 21.74 21.26 1.08
CA LYS A 471 21.09 22.43 0.45
C LYS A 471 19.62 22.49 0.85
N THR A 472 19.24 23.47 1.65
CA THR A 472 17.84 23.67 2.04
C THR A 472 17.09 24.45 0.96
N VAL A 473 15.96 23.92 0.50
CA VAL A 473 15.09 24.55 -0.48
C VAL A 473 13.68 24.67 0.12
N ARG A 474 13.17 25.90 0.24
CA ARG A 474 11.77 26.14 0.60
C ARG A 474 10.89 25.80 -0.60
N VAL A 475 9.91 24.91 -0.41
CA VAL A 475 9.01 24.44 -1.47
C VAL A 475 7.55 24.58 -1.08
N ASP A 476 6.72 24.87 -2.08
CA ASP A 476 5.29 24.60 -2.03
C ASP A 476 5.09 23.10 -1.89
N TRP A 477 4.42 22.68 -0.83
CA TRP A 477 4.28 21.27 -0.46
C TRP A 477 2.83 20.83 -0.43
N ASN A 478 2.46 19.83 -1.23
CA ASN A 478 1.15 19.18 -1.13
C ASN A 478 1.26 17.95 -0.23
N SER A 479 0.75 18.08 1.00
CA SER A 479 0.72 17.01 1.99
C SER A 479 -0.47 16.08 1.76
N SER A 480 -0.20 14.77 1.67
CA SER A 480 -1.26 13.75 1.67
C SER A 480 -1.52 13.15 3.06
N LEU A 481 -0.80 13.60 4.09
CA LEU A 481 -1.05 13.17 5.48
C LEU A 481 -2.33 13.76 6.06
N GLU A 482 -2.79 14.89 5.50
CA GLU A 482 -4.05 15.53 5.81
C GLU A 482 -4.80 15.75 4.50
N LEU A 483 -5.89 15.01 4.30
CA LEU A 483 -6.68 15.06 3.08
C LEU A 483 -7.79 16.11 3.23
N ARG A 484 -8.00 16.88 2.16
CA ARG A 484 -9.13 17.77 2.00
C ARG A 484 -10.24 17.06 1.23
N THR A 485 -11.41 16.91 1.84
CA THR A 485 -12.61 16.46 1.13
C THR A 485 -12.97 17.47 0.04
N LEU A 486 -13.00 17.01 -1.21
CA LEU A 486 -13.41 17.83 -2.36
C LEU A 486 -14.90 17.62 -2.66
N SER A 487 -15.39 16.39 -2.48
CA SER A 487 -16.81 16.05 -2.58
C SER A 487 -17.16 14.87 -1.66
N SER A 488 -18.39 14.87 -1.15
CA SER A 488 -18.97 13.78 -0.37
C SER A 488 -20.43 13.57 -0.74
N ARG A 489 -20.96 12.39 -0.43
CA ARG A 489 -22.37 12.04 -0.63
C ARG A 489 -22.90 11.15 0.49
N PRO A 490 -24.23 11.11 0.70
CA PRO A 490 -24.85 10.14 1.59
C PRO A 490 -24.47 8.72 1.19
N ARG A 491 -23.98 7.91 2.13
CA ARG A 491 -23.49 6.56 1.86
C ARG A 491 -24.65 5.65 1.44
N PRO A 492 -24.56 4.95 0.29
CA PRO A 492 -25.63 4.04 -0.12
C PRO A 492 -25.59 2.73 0.68
N CYS A 493 -26.64 1.94 0.54
CA CYS A 493 -26.70 0.56 1.01
C CYS A 493 -25.88 -0.39 0.12
N GLY A 494 -25.73 -0.03 -1.16
CA GLY A 494 -25.05 -0.83 -2.18
C GLY A 494 -25.10 -0.12 -3.53
N TYR A 495 -24.55 -0.77 -4.55
CA TYR A 495 -24.66 -0.32 -5.94
C TYR A 495 -25.39 -1.38 -6.76
N TRP A 496 -26.33 -0.96 -7.60
CA TRP A 496 -26.90 -1.79 -8.65
C TRP A 496 -26.10 -1.60 -9.93
N LEU A 497 -25.84 -2.68 -10.66
CA LEU A 497 -25.16 -2.66 -11.96
C LEU A 497 -25.99 -3.41 -12.99
N ALA A 498 -26.09 -2.85 -14.21
CA ALA A 498 -26.81 -3.48 -15.31
C ALA A 498 -26.21 -4.84 -15.72
N PRO A 499 -26.98 -5.73 -16.38
CA PRO A 499 -26.47 -7.01 -16.88
C PRO A 499 -25.26 -6.87 -17.83
N SER A 500 -25.19 -5.75 -18.56
CA SER A 500 -24.09 -5.41 -19.48
C SER A 500 -22.76 -5.14 -18.77
N ALA A 501 -22.76 -4.74 -17.49
CA ALA A 501 -21.57 -4.35 -16.73
C ALA A 501 -20.69 -5.54 -16.28
N SER A 502 -20.63 -6.61 -17.09
CA SER A 502 -19.92 -7.85 -16.80
C SER A 502 -18.43 -7.66 -16.52
N THR A 503 -17.74 -6.83 -17.30
CA THR A 503 -16.32 -6.50 -17.07
C THR A 503 -16.11 -5.82 -15.73
N ALA A 504 -16.93 -4.84 -15.37
CA ALA A 504 -16.88 -4.19 -14.05
C ALA A 504 -17.06 -5.22 -12.93
N VAL A 505 -18.04 -6.13 -13.06
CA VAL A 505 -18.30 -7.19 -12.08
C VAL A 505 -17.11 -8.14 -11.94
N GLU A 506 -16.49 -8.57 -13.05
CA GLU A 506 -15.30 -9.40 -13.04
C GLU A 506 -14.17 -8.73 -12.25
N ARG A 507 -13.93 -7.44 -12.51
CA ARG A 507 -12.87 -6.66 -11.85
C ARG A 507 -13.13 -6.48 -10.35
N LEU A 508 -14.38 -6.20 -9.95
CA LEU A 508 -14.77 -6.15 -8.54
C LEU A 508 -14.53 -7.51 -7.84
N LYS A 509 -14.89 -8.63 -8.49
CA LYS A 509 -14.63 -9.98 -7.95
C LYS A 509 -13.14 -10.31 -7.84
N LEU A 510 -12.31 -9.87 -8.80
CA LEU A 510 -10.85 -10.00 -8.72
C LEU A 510 -10.26 -9.18 -7.56
N LEU A 511 -10.83 -8.01 -7.27
CA LEU A 511 -10.45 -7.19 -6.11
C LEU A 511 -10.90 -7.80 -4.77
N GLY A 512 -11.82 -8.77 -4.79
CA GLY A 512 -12.34 -9.48 -3.63
C GLY A 512 -13.70 -8.99 -3.12
N LEU A 513 -14.38 -8.11 -3.86
CA LEU A 513 -15.71 -7.66 -3.48
C LEU A 513 -16.75 -8.75 -3.70
N GLN A 514 -17.68 -8.85 -2.75
CA GLN A 514 -18.89 -9.62 -2.92
C GLN A 514 -19.81 -8.91 -3.92
N VAL A 515 -20.25 -9.64 -4.94
CA VAL A 515 -21.21 -9.19 -5.95
C VAL A 515 -22.28 -10.27 -6.08
N MET A 516 -23.55 -9.89 -5.88
CA MET A 516 -24.69 -10.78 -5.96
C MET A 516 -25.39 -10.60 -7.31
N ARG A 517 -25.83 -11.71 -7.92
CA ARG A 517 -26.56 -11.68 -9.20
C ARG A 517 -28.05 -11.80 -8.93
N VAL A 518 -28.85 -10.94 -9.55
CA VAL A 518 -30.29 -10.86 -9.35
C VAL A 518 -30.97 -12.01 -10.10
N ALA A 519 -31.71 -12.86 -9.41
CA ALA A 519 -32.38 -14.03 -9.99
C ALA A 519 -33.73 -13.68 -10.62
N GLU A 520 -34.48 -12.78 -9.99
CA GLU A 520 -35.83 -12.38 -10.41
C GLU A 520 -35.92 -10.86 -10.54
N GLN A 521 -36.74 -10.39 -11.49
CA GLN A 521 -36.97 -8.96 -11.64
C GLN A 521 -37.57 -8.38 -10.35
N GLY A 522 -36.99 -7.28 -9.87
CA GLY A 522 -37.50 -6.53 -8.73
C GLY A 522 -37.43 -5.02 -8.95
N SER A 523 -37.86 -4.26 -7.94
CA SER A 523 -37.78 -2.79 -7.94
C SER A 523 -36.88 -2.30 -6.81
N LEU A 524 -36.10 -1.26 -7.08
CA LEU A 524 -35.15 -0.65 -6.16
C LEU A 524 -35.42 0.84 -6.01
N LEU A 525 -35.34 1.35 -4.78
CA LEU A 525 -35.22 2.79 -4.55
C LEU A 525 -33.74 3.19 -4.62
N ALA A 526 -33.37 3.93 -5.65
CA ALA A 526 -31.98 4.26 -5.94
C ALA A 526 -31.79 5.74 -6.28
N ASP A 527 -30.56 6.23 -6.14
CA ASP A 527 -30.11 7.44 -6.84
C ASP A 527 -29.52 7.03 -8.18
N THR A 528 -30.12 7.53 -9.27
CA THR A 528 -29.52 7.50 -10.60
C THR A 528 -28.68 8.76 -10.83
N PHE A 529 -27.74 8.68 -11.77
CA PHE A 529 -26.85 9.79 -12.08
C PHE A 529 -27.37 10.58 -13.27
N ARG A 530 -27.76 11.84 -13.04
CA ARG A 530 -28.03 12.80 -14.10
C ARG A 530 -26.77 13.59 -14.41
N GLU A 531 -26.20 13.38 -15.58
CA GLU A 531 -25.06 14.13 -16.11
C GLU A 531 -25.38 15.62 -16.23
N THR A 532 -24.49 16.47 -15.72
CA THR A 532 -24.58 17.93 -15.81
C THR A 532 -23.48 18.51 -16.70
N SER A 533 -22.33 17.84 -16.81
CA SER A 533 -21.29 18.15 -17.78
C SER A 533 -20.46 16.91 -18.09
N ARG A 534 -19.78 16.95 -19.24
CA ARG A 534 -18.88 15.91 -19.73
C ARG A 534 -17.70 16.54 -20.45
N ASP A 535 -16.53 16.02 -20.17
CA ASP A 535 -15.37 16.21 -21.02
C ASP A 535 -14.53 14.92 -21.11
N THR A 536 -13.44 15.00 -21.85
CA THR A 536 -12.43 13.96 -21.92
C THR A 536 -11.09 14.61 -21.61
N ALA A 537 -10.30 13.96 -20.76
CA ALA A 537 -9.01 14.48 -20.35
C ALA A 537 -8.00 13.34 -20.23
N PRO A 538 -6.70 13.61 -20.40
CA PRO A 538 -5.67 12.65 -20.05
C PRO A 538 -5.82 12.22 -18.59
N ARG A 539 -5.60 10.94 -18.30
CA ARG A 539 -5.52 10.48 -16.91
C ARG A 539 -4.25 11.05 -16.28
N GLU A 540 -4.38 11.70 -15.13
CA GLU A 540 -3.26 12.37 -14.49
C GLU A 540 -2.86 11.73 -13.15
N ASP A 541 -1.62 11.93 -12.73
CA ASP A 541 -1.11 11.74 -11.39
C ASP A 541 -0.26 12.95 -10.97
N VAL A 542 0.49 12.85 -9.87
CA VAL A 542 1.36 13.94 -9.41
C VAL A 542 2.43 14.32 -10.45
N ARG A 543 2.92 13.35 -11.23
CA ARG A 543 3.94 13.54 -12.25
C ARG A 543 3.35 14.14 -13.52
N GLY A 544 2.07 13.94 -13.81
CA GLY A 544 1.39 14.40 -15.03
C GLY A 544 0.57 13.27 -15.66
N THR A 545 0.53 13.20 -16.99
CA THR A 545 -0.18 12.12 -17.69
C THR A 545 0.37 10.74 -17.31
N VAL A 546 -0.51 9.82 -16.94
CA VAL A 546 -0.16 8.44 -16.59
C VAL A 546 0.25 7.66 -17.84
N ALA A 547 1.40 6.99 -17.78
CA ALA A 547 1.92 6.22 -18.91
C ALA A 547 1.00 5.04 -19.26
N GLY A 548 0.73 4.89 -20.57
CA GLY A 548 -0.11 3.82 -21.12
C GLY A 548 -1.59 3.89 -20.73
N ALA A 549 -2.04 5.00 -20.14
CA ALA A 549 -3.45 5.23 -19.85
C ALA A 549 -4.15 5.90 -21.04
N SER A 550 -5.34 5.40 -21.37
CA SER A 550 -6.28 6.10 -22.25
C SER A 550 -6.84 7.35 -21.58
N ASP A 551 -7.34 8.29 -22.38
CA ASP A 551 -8.07 9.44 -21.85
C ASP A 551 -9.30 8.98 -21.05
N VAL A 552 -9.55 9.64 -19.92
CA VAL A 552 -10.70 9.37 -19.06
C VAL A 552 -11.89 10.23 -19.47
N VAL A 553 -13.09 9.67 -19.35
CA VAL A 553 -14.34 10.45 -19.40
C VAL A 553 -14.53 11.08 -18.03
N ARG A 554 -14.56 12.41 -17.95
CA ARG A 554 -14.92 13.08 -16.69
C ARG A 554 -16.31 13.63 -16.83
N VAL A 555 -17.13 13.31 -15.85
CA VAL A 555 -18.51 13.81 -15.77
C VAL A 555 -18.70 14.54 -14.46
N GLN A 556 -19.58 15.54 -14.49
CA GLN A 556 -20.23 16.02 -13.28
C GLN A 556 -21.64 15.43 -13.25
N VAL A 557 -22.07 15.00 -12.06
CA VAL A 557 -23.34 14.30 -11.89
C VAL A 557 -24.14 14.89 -10.73
N SER A 558 -25.46 14.88 -10.90
CA SER A 558 -26.42 15.09 -9.82
C SER A 558 -27.15 13.78 -9.54
N ALA A 559 -27.26 13.40 -8.27
CA ALA A 559 -27.98 12.22 -7.85
C ALA A 559 -29.49 12.50 -7.84
N VAL A 560 -30.28 11.65 -8.51
CA VAL A 560 -31.74 11.77 -8.59
C VAL A 560 -32.39 10.53 -7.99
N ARG A 561 -33.13 10.72 -6.90
CA ARG A 561 -33.88 9.64 -6.25
C ARG A 561 -35.03 9.17 -7.13
N THR A 562 -35.02 7.89 -7.51
CA THR A 562 -36.09 7.28 -8.30
C THR A 562 -36.24 5.79 -7.97
N ALA A 563 -37.42 5.25 -8.23
CA ALA A 563 -37.57 3.81 -8.37
C ALA A 563 -36.96 3.37 -9.71
N ILE A 564 -36.21 2.26 -9.70
CA ILE A 564 -35.67 1.62 -10.90
C ILE A 564 -36.06 0.14 -10.90
N ASP A 565 -36.15 -0.44 -12.09
CA ASP A 565 -36.26 -1.89 -12.25
C ASP A 565 -34.86 -2.52 -12.16
N ALA A 566 -34.76 -3.61 -11.41
CA ALA A 566 -33.59 -4.48 -11.35
C ALA A 566 -33.95 -5.77 -12.10
N PRO A 567 -33.63 -5.90 -13.39
CA PRO A 567 -33.96 -7.10 -14.16
C PRO A 567 -33.15 -8.30 -13.67
N ALA A 568 -33.68 -9.50 -13.92
CA ALA A 568 -32.92 -10.74 -13.72
C ALA A 568 -31.60 -10.70 -14.53
N GLY A 569 -30.53 -11.23 -13.95
CA GLY A 569 -29.19 -11.23 -14.50
C GLY A 569 -28.39 -9.93 -14.28
N SER A 570 -29.02 -8.89 -13.73
CA SER A 570 -28.32 -7.70 -13.21
C SER A 570 -27.57 -8.02 -11.90
N TYR A 571 -26.82 -7.05 -11.37
CA TYR A 571 -25.96 -7.27 -10.21
C TYR A 571 -26.22 -6.27 -9.09
N TYR A 572 -25.97 -6.70 -7.86
CA TYR A 572 -25.97 -5.86 -6.68
C TYR A 572 -24.68 -6.04 -5.89
N VAL A 573 -24.00 -4.92 -5.62
CA VAL A 573 -22.78 -4.84 -4.83
C VAL A 573 -23.15 -4.26 -3.45
N PRO A 574 -23.35 -5.11 -2.42
CA PRO A 574 -23.69 -4.63 -1.08
C PRO A 574 -22.60 -3.74 -0.50
N LEU A 575 -22.94 -2.72 0.30
CA LEU A 575 -21.96 -2.01 1.15
C LEU A 575 -21.90 -2.54 2.57
N ASN A 576 -22.74 -3.51 2.96
CA ASN A 576 -22.61 -4.23 4.23
C ASN A 576 -21.53 -5.34 4.16
N GLN A 577 -20.38 -5.01 3.57
CA GLN A 577 -19.23 -5.90 3.43
C GLN A 577 -17.93 -5.17 3.81
N PRO A 578 -16.85 -5.89 4.20
CA PRO A 578 -15.61 -5.26 4.64
C PRO A 578 -14.93 -4.35 3.61
N LEU A 579 -15.14 -4.59 2.31
CA LEU A 579 -14.50 -3.88 1.20
C LEU A 579 -15.37 -2.75 0.63
N ALA A 580 -16.38 -2.28 1.36
CA ALA A 580 -17.34 -1.27 0.88
C ALA A 580 -16.69 0.03 0.38
N ASN A 581 -15.61 0.49 1.03
CA ASN A 581 -14.91 1.71 0.62
C ASN A 581 -14.19 1.55 -0.73
N LEU A 582 -13.77 0.34 -1.08
CA LEU A 582 -13.20 0.02 -2.40
C LEU A 582 -14.30 0.00 -3.48
N ALA A 583 -15.51 -0.47 -3.15
CA ALA A 583 -16.66 -0.44 -4.07
C ALA A 583 -16.96 1.00 -4.51
N ALA A 584 -17.03 1.92 -3.54
CA ALA A 584 -17.31 3.33 -3.82
C ALA A 584 -16.20 3.99 -4.66
N ALA A 585 -14.92 3.67 -4.39
CA ALA A 585 -13.80 4.15 -5.18
C ALA A 585 -13.90 3.74 -6.67
N ALA A 586 -14.45 2.56 -6.96
CA ALA A 586 -14.64 2.07 -8.32
C ALA A 586 -15.94 2.58 -8.97
N LEU A 587 -17.04 2.69 -8.22
CA LEU A 587 -18.40 2.82 -8.79
C LEU A 587 -18.99 4.23 -8.76
N GLU A 588 -18.37 5.19 -8.08
CA GLU A 588 -18.81 6.59 -8.09
C GLU A 588 -18.27 7.29 -9.35
N PRO A 589 -19.13 7.71 -10.30
CA PRO A 589 -18.76 7.91 -11.71
C PRO A 589 -17.97 9.18 -12.02
N ASP A 590 -18.00 10.17 -11.13
CA ASP A 590 -17.40 11.50 -11.34
C ASP A 590 -15.96 11.63 -10.80
N THR A 591 -15.32 10.51 -10.48
CA THR A 591 -13.88 10.46 -10.22
C THR A 591 -13.14 9.90 -11.43
N GLN A 592 -11.91 10.38 -11.70
CA GLN A 592 -11.14 9.88 -12.86
C GLN A 592 -10.81 8.38 -12.80
N ASN A 593 -10.79 7.81 -11.58
CA ASN A 593 -10.41 6.42 -11.35
C ASN A 593 -11.61 5.46 -11.38
N SER A 594 -12.81 6.01 -11.51
CA SER A 594 -14.05 5.22 -11.57
C SER A 594 -14.08 4.33 -12.81
N TYR A 595 -14.86 3.27 -12.72
CA TYR A 595 -15.11 2.35 -13.82
C TYR A 595 -15.85 3.02 -14.96
N PHE A 596 -16.74 3.98 -14.67
CA PHE A 596 -17.36 4.79 -15.70
C PHE A 596 -16.33 5.65 -16.45
N ALA A 597 -15.49 6.39 -15.73
CA ALA A 597 -14.46 7.25 -16.33
C ALA A 597 -13.47 6.48 -17.22
N ASN A 598 -13.24 5.20 -16.91
CA ASN A 598 -12.34 4.32 -17.64
C ASN A 598 -13.07 3.32 -18.56
N ARG A 599 -14.38 3.50 -18.82
CA ARG A 599 -15.18 2.69 -19.76
C ARG A 599 -15.24 1.19 -19.41
N LEU A 600 -15.19 0.85 -18.13
CA LEU A 600 -15.59 -0.47 -17.61
C LEU A 600 -17.11 -0.53 -17.36
N ILE A 601 -17.74 0.63 -17.25
CA ILE A 601 -19.20 0.83 -17.28
C ILE A 601 -19.48 1.82 -18.41
N ASP A 602 -20.29 1.42 -19.39
CA ASP A 602 -20.46 2.17 -20.64
C ASP A 602 -21.40 3.38 -20.49
N SER A 603 -22.43 3.27 -19.65
CA SER A 603 -23.43 4.30 -19.43
C SER A 603 -23.66 4.61 -17.96
N LEU A 604 -23.98 5.87 -17.65
CA LEU A 604 -24.45 6.26 -16.31
C LEU A 604 -25.77 5.60 -15.91
N SER A 605 -26.55 5.11 -16.89
CA SER A 605 -27.74 4.30 -16.64
C SER A 605 -27.43 2.89 -16.15
N ASP A 606 -26.19 2.42 -16.32
CA ASP A 606 -25.80 1.04 -16.03
C ASP A 606 -25.32 0.87 -14.59
N THR A 607 -25.39 1.93 -13.79
CA THR A 607 -25.04 1.93 -12.37
C THR A 607 -25.96 2.87 -11.60
N ALA A 608 -26.36 2.46 -10.40
CA ALA A 608 -27.18 3.28 -9.52
C ALA A 608 -26.82 3.04 -8.05
N ARG A 609 -26.97 4.07 -7.22
CA ARG A 609 -26.71 3.98 -5.77
C ARG A 609 -27.97 3.49 -5.11
N VAL A 610 -27.97 2.31 -4.50
CA VAL A 610 -29.16 1.75 -3.84
C VAL A 610 -29.23 2.30 -2.43
N MET A 611 -30.34 2.95 -2.08
CA MET A 611 -30.41 3.83 -0.91
C MET A 611 -31.25 3.29 0.23
N SER A 612 -31.84 2.11 0.03
CA SER A 612 -32.49 1.28 1.05
C SER A 612 -32.03 -0.16 0.87
N THR A 613 -32.07 -0.97 1.94
CA THR A 613 -31.81 -2.41 1.81
C THR A 613 -32.75 -3.01 0.76
N PRO A 614 -32.23 -3.66 -0.29
CA PRO A 614 -33.07 -4.16 -1.38
C PRO A 614 -33.84 -5.42 -0.96
N SER A 615 -35.09 -5.52 -1.40
CA SER A 615 -35.89 -6.75 -1.31
C SER A 615 -35.80 -7.52 -2.64
N LEU A 616 -34.58 -7.88 -3.05
CA LEU A 616 -34.33 -8.64 -4.28
C LEU A 616 -34.10 -10.13 -3.98
N VAL A 617 -34.44 -10.98 -4.94
CA VAL A 617 -34.06 -12.40 -4.95
C VAL A 617 -32.75 -12.53 -5.70
N PHE A 618 -31.76 -13.19 -5.09
CA PHE A 618 -30.45 -13.40 -5.67
C PHE A 618 -30.25 -14.87 -6.03
N GLU A 619 -29.42 -15.13 -7.04
CA GLU A 619 -28.93 -16.47 -7.34
C GLU A 619 -28.12 -16.99 -6.14
N GLU A 620 -28.18 -18.30 -5.89
CA GLU A 620 -27.31 -18.91 -4.90
C GLU A 620 -25.84 -18.69 -5.33
N PRO A 621 -24.95 -18.32 -4.40
CA PRO A 621 -23.54 -18.20 -4.72
C PRO A 621 -22.96 -19.58 -5.08
N ASP A 622 -22.39 -19.69 -6.28
CA ASP A 622 -21.64 -20.87 -6.76
C ASP A 622 -20.46 -21.26 -5.85
#